data_AF-A0A2S8GB78-F1
#
_entry.id   AF-A0A2S8GB78-F1
#
_cell.length_a   1.000
_cell.length_b   1.000
_cell.length_c   1.000
_cell.angle_alpha   90.00
_cell.angle_beta   90.00
_cell.angle_gamma   90.00
#
_symmetry.space_group_name_H-M   'P 1'
#
loop_
_entity.id
_entity.type
_entity.pdbx_description
1 polymer ?
#
loop_
_entity_poly.entity_id
_entity_poly.type
_entity_poly.pdbx_seq_one_letter_code
_entity_poly.pdbx_strand_id
1 'polypeptide(L)'
;MTDDPTQPTCPNCRLPMSLPADRQTGEIACPVCTMALYFVRLSEAADSEPFLIRQGQISVAEWREICRCVEQDDSVSAVEAVMLLEEYLDR
;
A
#
# COMPACT_ATOMS: atom_id res chain seq x y z
N MET A 1 16.40 5.23 19.87
CA MET A 1 15.42 5.51 18.81
C MET A 1 15.58 4.39 17.82
N THR A 2 14.72 3.39 17.88
CA THR A 2 14.72 2.29 16.92
C THR A 2 14.12 2.84 15.64
N ASP A 3 14.98 3.19 14.68
CA ASP A 3 14.61 3.15 13.27
C ASP A 3 14.15 1.72 13.01
N ASP A 4 12.84 1.52 12.94
CA ASP A 4 12.26 0.29 12.46
C ASP A 4 12.24 0.42 10.93
N PRO A 5 13.15 -0.26 10.21
CA PRO A 5 13.29 -0.09 8.76
C PRO A 5 12.05 -0.53 7.98
N THR A 6 11.04 -1.10 8.64
CA THR A 6 9.82 -1.61 8.00
C THR A 6 8.66 -0.61 7.92
N GLN A 7 8.84 0.63 8.42
CA GLN A 7 7.75 1.60 8.43
C GLN A 7 7.65 2.34 7.08
N PRO A 8 6.52 2.25 6.36
CA PRO A 8 6.36 2.92 5.07
C PRO A 8 6.36 4.43 5.24
N THR A 9 6.88 5.15 4.24
CA THR A 9 6.92 6.62 4.26
C THR A 9 5.93 7.21 3.27
N CYS A 10 5.29 8.32 3.65
CA CYS A 10 4.38 9.05 2.77
C CYS A 10 5.13 9.45 1.48
N PRO A 11 4.62 9.09 0.28
CA PRO A 11 5.34 9.38 -0.97
C PRO A 11 5.44 10.88 -1.26
N ASN A 12 4.57 11.71 -0.66
CA ASN A 12 4.56 13.16 -0.86
C ASN A 12 5.52 13.92 0.06
N CYS A 13 5.54 13.59 1.36
CA CYS A 13 6.30 14.36 2.37
C CYS A 13 7.35 13.54 3.14
N ARG A 14 7.52 12.26 2.81
CA ARG A 14 8.48 11.32 3.41
C ARG A 14 8.31 11.07 4.92
N LEU A 15 7.20 11.52 5.51
CA LEU A 15 6.87 11.21 6.90
C LEU A 15 6.67 9.68 7.07
N PRO A 16 7.28 9.04 8.08
CA PRO A 16 6.95 7.67 8.45
C PRO A 16 5.47 7.55 8.84
N MET A 17 4.79 6.55 8.27
CA MET A 17 3.36 6.34 8.41
C MET A 17 3.07 5.12 9.28
N SER A 18 2.17 5.27 10.25
CA SER A 18 1.60 4.13 10.97
C SER A 18 0.38 3.60 10.23
N LEU A 19 0.40 2.32 9.87
CA LEU A 19 -0.72 1.66 9.19
C LEU A 19 -1.56 0.84 10.18
N PRO A 20 -2.87 0.67 9.94
CA PRO A 20 -3.68 -0.31 10.66
C PRO A 20 -3.07 -1.71 10.58
N ALA A 21 -2.96 -2.39 11.72
CA ALA A 21 -2.36 -3.73 11.81
C ALA A 21 -3.36 -4.86 11.51
N ASP A 22 -4.66 -4.58 11.60
CA ASP A 22 -5.78 -5.51 11.43
C ASP A 22 -6.24 -5.63 9.97
N ARG A 23 -5.59 -4.93 9.03
CA ARG A 23 -5.99 -4.86 7.63
C ARG A 23 -4.81 -4.96 6.69
N GLN A 24 -5.04 -5.60 5.56
CA GLN A 24 -4.05 -5.67 4.48
C GLN A 24 -4.18 -4.48 3.53
N THR A 25 -5.37 -3.94 3.35
CA THR A 25 -5.64 -2.81 2.45
C THR A 25 -6.43 -1.72 3.16
N GLY A 26 -6.39 -0.50 2.63
CA GLY A 26 -7.31 0.54 3.06
C GLY A 26 -6.91 1.95 2.63
N GLU A 27 -7.72 2.90 3.07
CA GLU A 27 -7.53 4.33 2.84
C GLU A 27 -6.99 5.00 4.11
N ILE A 28 -6.00 5.87 3.94
CA ILE A 28 -5.40 6.65 5.03
C ILE A 28 -5.03 8.05 4.55
N ALA A 29 -5.05 9.03 5.44
CA ALA A 29 -4.52 10.37 5.15
C ALA A 29 -3.18 10.58 5.85
N CYS A 30 -2.22 11.18 5.16
CA CYS A 30 -0.99 11.64 5.81
C CYS A 30 -1.33 12.73 6.84
N PRO A 31 -0.92 12.60 8.12
CA PRO A 31 -1.27 13.56 9.16
C PRO A 31 -0.56 14.92 8.98
N VAL A 32 0.50 14.98 8.17
CA VAL A 32 1.27 16.20 7.93
C VAL A 32 0.85 16.89 6.64
N CYS A 33 0.91 16.20 5.50
CA CYS A 33 0.58 16.83 4.21
C CYS A 33 -0.89 16.67 3.80
N THR A 34 -1.70 16.00 4.62
CA THR A 34 -3.14 15.73 4.38
C THR A 34 -3.45 14.94 3.10
N MET A 35 -2.41 14.44 2.42
CA MET A 35 -2.57 13.63 1.22
C MET A 35 -3.35 12.35 1.52
N ALA A 36 -4.41 12.13 0.76
CA ALA A 36 -5.13 10.86 0.79
C ALA A 36 -4.32 9.78 0.06
N LEU A 37 -4.19 8.62 0.70
CA LEU A 37 -3.37 7.50 0.27
C LEU A 37 -4.17 6.20 0.33
N TYR A 38 -3.83 5.27 -0.55
CA TYR A 38 -4.16 3.86 -0.40
C TYR A 38 -2.94 3.14 0.20
N PHE A 39 -3.18 2.17 1.08
CA PHE A 39 -2.12 1.27 1.57
C PHE A 39 -2.43 -0.18 1.20
N VAL A 40 -1.38 -0.94 0.90
CA VAL A 40 -1.46 -2.38 0.60
C VAL A 40 -0.34 -3.12 1.32
N ARG A 41 -0.68 -4.18 2.03
CA ARG A 41 0.23 -5.11 2.71
C ARG A 41 -0.01 -6.50 2.14
N LEU A 42 1.04 -7.11 1.61
CA LEU A 42 0.98 -8.44 1.03
C LEU A 42 1.38 -9.46 2.10
N SER A 43 0.56 -10.49 2.31
CA SER A 43 0.75 -11.52 3.34
C SER A 43 1.89 -12.50 3.03
N GLU A 44 2.35 -12.57 1.79
CA GLU A 44 3.24 -13.65 1.32
C GLU A 44 4.70 -13.55 1.79
N ALA A 45 5.13 -12.38 2.28
CA ALA A 45 6.46 -12.24 2.85
C ALA A 45 6.38 -11.46 4.17
N ALA A 46 6.86 -12.10 5.24
CA ALA A 46 6.97 -11.50 6.57
C ALA A 46 7.79 -10.19 6.57
N ASP A 47 8.58 -9.96 5.52
CA ASP A 47 9.43 -8.79 5.31
C ASP A 47 8.93 -7.85 4.19
N SER A 48 7.72 -8.05 3.64
CA SER A 48 7.20 -7.16 2.61
C SER A 48 6.79 -5.81 3.20
N GLU A 49 7.51 -4.77 2.81
CA GLU A 49 7.13 -3.39 3.10
C GLU A 49 5.77 -3.08 2.46
N PRO A 50 4.84 -2.45 3.20
CA PRO A 50 3.56 -2.07 2.65
C PRO A 50 3.71 -0.93 1.63
N PHE A 51 2.96 -1.02 0.53
CA PHE A 51 2.93 0.01 -0.50
C PHE A 51 2.02 1.16 -0.09
N LEU A 52 2.46 2.40 -0.34
CA LEU A 52 1.65 3.61 -0.20
C LEU A 52 1.48 4.29 -1.55
N ILE A 53 0.23 4.44 -1.97
CA ILE A 53 -0.14 4.97 -3.29
C ILE A 53 -0.94 6.24 -3.08
N ARG A 54 -0.64 7.30 -3.83
CA ARG A 54 -1.46 8.52 -3.77
C ARG A 54 -2.83 8.25 -4.38
N GLN A 55 -3.90 8.65 -3.71
CA GLN A 55 -5.22 8.63 -4.32
C GLN A 55 -5.22 9.49 -5.60
N GLY A 56 -5.67 8.91 -6.70
CA GLY A 56 -5.62 9.52 -8.04
C GLY A 56 -4.43 9.10 -8.91
N GLN A 57 -3.45 8.35 -8.39
CA GLN A 57 -2.45 7.67 -9.24
C GLN A 57 -2.99 6.41 -9.90
N ILE A 58 -3.95 5.74 -9.25
CA ILE A 58 -4.68 4.59 -9.79
C ILE A 58 -6.18 4.92 -9.83
N SER A 59 -6.91 4.29 -10.75
CA SER A 59 -8.36 4.43 -10.80
C SER A 59 -9.04 3.70 -9.62
N VAL A 60 -10.27 4.10 -9.30
CA VAL A 60 -11.08 3.45 -8.26
C VAL A 60 -11.39 1.98 -8.62
N ALA A 61 -11.50 1.66 -9.91
CA ALA A 61 -11.74 0.29 -10.36
C ALA A 61 -10.53 -0.61 -10.09
N GLU A 62 -9.33 -0.12 -10.41
CA GLU A 62 -8.07 -0.84 -10.15
C GLU A 62 -7.82 -0.98 -8.65
N TRP A 63 -8.09 0.07 -7.87
CA TRP A 63 -7.99 0.00 -6.42
C TRP A 63 -8.88 -1.10 -5.84
N ARG A 64 -10.13 -1.21 -6.30
CA ARG A 64 -11.06 -2.27 -5.86
C ARG A 64 -10.59 -3.66 -6.25
N GLU A 65 -9.99 -3.79 -7.42
CA GLU A 65 -9.43 -5.06 -7.88
C GLU A 65 -8.26 -5.48 -7.00
N ILE A 66 -7.34 -4.57 -6.70
CA ILE A 66 -6.22 -4.81 -5.76
C ILE A 66 -6.75 -5.23 -4.39
N CYS A 67 -7.75 -4.53 -3.85
CA CYS A 67 -8.36 -4.90 -2.57
C CYS A 67 -8.91 -6.33 -2.61
N ARG A 68 -9.65 -6.67 -3.67
CA ARG A 68 -10.22 -8.00 -3.85
C ARG A 68 -9.14 -9.09 -3.89
N CYS A 69 -8.09 -8.87 -4.69
CA CYS A 69 -7.00 -9.83 -4.83
C CYS A 69 -6.27 -10.07 -3.49
N VAL A 70 -5.97 -9.00 -2.77
CA VAL A 70 -5.20 -9.07 -1.53
C VAL A 70 -6.05 -9.66 -0.39
N GLU A 71 -7.29 -9.19 -0.20
CA GLU A 71 -8.16 -9.64 0.89
C GLU A 71 -8.64 -11.09 0.77
N GLN A 72 -8.57 -11.68 -0.43
CA GLN A 72 -8.91 -13.09 -0.66
C GLN A 72 -7.79 -14.06 -0.24
N ASP A 73 -6.61 -13.55 0.13
CA ASP A 73 -5.43 -14.33 0.51
C ASP A 73 -5.03 -15.38 -0.55
N ASP A 74 -5.29 -15.07 -1.83
CA ASP A 74 -4.83 -15.87 -2.96
C ASP A 74 -3.44 -15.39 -3.40
N SER A 75 -2.46 -16.22 -3.11
CA SER A 75 -1.06 -16.09 -3.49
C SER A 75 -0.82 -15.66 -4.95
N VAL A 76 -1.59 -16.20 -5.90
CA VAL A 76 -1.41 -15.86 -7.32
C VAL A 76 -1.92 -14.44 -7.61
N SER A 77 -3.02 -14.05 -6.97
CA SER A 77 -3.63 -12.73 -7.12
C SER A 77 -2.83 -11.62 -6.42
N ALA A 78 -2.09 -11.94 -5.36
CA ALA A 78 -1.17 -11.01 -4.71
C ALA A 78 -0.01 -10.62 -5.64
N VAL A 79 0.56 -11.58 -6.38
CA VAL A 79 1.60 -11.32 -7.39
C VAL A 79 1.07 -10.43 -8.52
N GLU A 80 -0.15 -10.69 -9.00
CA GLU A 80 -0.79 -9.82 -10.01
C GLU A 80 -0.99 -8.39 -9.48
N ALA A 81 -1.38 -8.25 -8.21
CA ALA A 81 -1.49 -6.94 -7.56
C ALA A 81 -0.14 -6.23 -7.47
N VAL A 82 0.96 -6.94 -7.14
CA VAL A 82 2.32 -6.38 -7.16
C VAL A 82 2.69 -5.89 -8.55
N MET A 83 2.50 -6.72 -9.57
CA MET A 83 2.84 -6.36 -10.95
C MET A 83 2.10 -5.11 -11.41
N LEU A 84 0.79 -5.01 -11.09
CA LEU A 84 0.00 -3.82 -11.37
C LEU A 84 0.57 -2.60 -10.64
N LEU A 85 0.91 -2.73 -9.35
CA LEU A 85 1.45 -1.64 -8.55
C LEU A 85 2.83 -1.17 -9.05
N GLU A 86 3.73 -2.09 -9.40
CA GLU A 86 5.06 -1.78 -9.93
C GLU A 86 4.98 -1.09 -11.29
N GLU A 87 4.13 -1.59 -12.21
CA GLU A 87 3.89 -0.91 -13.49
C GLU A 87 3.38 0.52 -13.29
N TYR A 88 2.55 0.75 -12.26
CA TYR A 88 2.05 2.08 -11.94
C TYR A 88 3.09 3.00 -11.31
N LEU A 89 4.01 2.47 -10.50
CA LEU A 89 5.04 3.26 -9.82
C LEU A 89 6.20 3.64 -10.75
N ASP A 90 6.45 2.84 -11.79
CA ASP A 90 7.50 3.09 -12.79
C ASP A 90 7.09 4.09 -13.91
N ARG A 91 5.82 4.53 -13.93
CA ARG A 91 5.25 5.45 -14.94
C ARG A 91 5.14 6.89 -14.43
#